data_AF-A0A972Y0V0-F1
#
_entry.id   AF-A0A972Y0V0-F1
#
_cell.length_a   1.000
_cell.length_b   1.000
_cell.length_c   1.000
_cell.angle_alpha   90.00
_cell.angle_beta   90.00
_cell.angle_gamma   90.00
#
_symmetry.space_group_name_H-M   'P 1'
#
loop_
_entity.id
_entity.type
_entity.pdbx_description
1 polymer ?
#
loop_
_entity_poly.entity_id
_entity_poly.type
_entity_poly.pdbx_seq_one_letter_code
_entity_poly.pdbx_strand_id
1 'polypeptide(L)'
;EDSDYNNEGIEMVDDISDCDVVFGVKEVPKENLLPNKTYFFFSHTIKKQPYNRKLLNAILDNNIELYDHEVITKENGARLIGFGRYAGIVGAYNGFRAYGKKYGLFNLPKVESLPDKKAMEAELDKISLPKMKILLTGFGKVGFGAKEILDHLKIKQVAVEEYLNTDFDQAVYCQADVMDYNIRKDGESKGKRDFYNNPEQYQSNFMRFAKVTDYFVAGHFFGDGSPYLFTREDAKAADFNIKVVADVSCDIDGPVACTIRPSSIADPIYGYNPETESEIDFMDNKAIVVMAVDNLPCELPKDASEGFGEMFLEHVIPAFYNNDKDGILARAKMTENGALTKRYSYLQDYIDGKE
;
A
#
# COMPACT_ATOMS: atom_id res chain seq x y z
N GLU A 1 12.66 -10.83 -19.42
CA GLU A 1 13.65 -10.55 -20.48
C GLU A 1 12.93 -10.37 -21.81
N ASP A 2 13.54 -9.71 -22.80
CA ASP A 2 12.95 -9.56 -24.15
C ASP A 2 12.64 -10.91 -24.82
N SER A 3 13.42 -11.94 -24.50
CA SER A 3 13.17 -13.31 -24.96
C SER A 3 11.82 -13.86 -24.52
N ASP A 4 11.32 -13.44 -23.35
CA ASP A 4 10.05 -13.94 -22.82
C ASP A 4 8.88 -13.41 -23.65
N TYR A 5 8.95 -12.17 -24.12
CA TYR A 5 7.96 -11.58 -25.05
C TYR A 5 8.01 -12.25 -26.43
N ASN A 6 9.22 -12.43 -26.98
CA ASN A 6 9.39 -13.08 -28.28
C ASN A 6 8.87 -14.52 -28.28
N ASN A 7 9.04 -15.26 -27.18
CA ASN A 7 8.52 -16.63 -27.04
C ASN A 7 6.99 -16.69 -27.09
N GLU A 8 6.30 -15.63 -26.66
CA GLU A 8 4.85 -15.45 -26.77
C GLU A 8 4.40 -14.86 -28.12
N GLY A 9 5.34 -14.66 -29.05
CA GLY A 9 5.07 -14.09 -30.38
C GLY A 9 4.83 -12.58 -30.36
N ILE A 10 5.25 -11.88 -29.30
CA ILE A 10 5.19 -10.42 -29.20
C ILE A 10 6.46 -9.84 -29.83
N GLU A 11 6.27 -9.02 -30.87
CA GLU A 11 7.37 -8.36 -31.56
C GLU A 11 8.00 -7.27 -30.68
N MET A 12 9.31 -7.36 -30.47
CA MET A 12 10.07 -6.33 -29.75
C MET A 12 10.46 -5.21 -30.71
N VAL A 13 10.14 -3.97 -30.35
CA VAL A 13 10.40 -2.77 -31.16
C VAL A 13 11.11 -1.70 -30.34
N ASP A 14 11.97 -0.93 -31.00
CA ASP A 14 12.65 0.23 -30.40
C ASP A 14 11.85 1.54 -30.57
N ASP A 15 10.85 1.55 -31.45
CA ASP A 15 9.96 2.67 -31.72
C ASP A 15 8.51 2.23 -31.61
N ILE A 16 7.72 3.01 -30.87
CA ILE A 16 6.29 2.79 -30.62
C ILE A 16 5.43 3.92 -31.25
N SER A 17 6.01 4.71 -32.15
CA SER A 17 5.35 5.86 -32.78
C SER A 17 4.09 5.50 -33.59
N ASP A 18 4.03 4.27 -34.09
CA ASP A 18 2.90 3.71 -34.83
C ASP A 18 1.76 3.19 -33.93
N CYS A 19 2.02 2.99 -32.64
CA CYS A 19 1.02 2.50 -31.68
C CYS A 19 0.01 3.60 -31.32
N ASP A 20 -1.29 3.26 -31.24
CA ASP A 20 -2.34 4.21 -30.83
C ASP A 20 -2.47 4.34 -29.30
N VAL A 21 -2.23 3.22 -28.60
CA VAL A 21 -2.38 3.10 -27.13
C VAL A 21 -1.07 2.64 -26.52
N VAL A 22 -0.62 3.36 -25.51
CA VAL A 22 0.63 3.07 -24.79
C VAL A 22 0.31 2.72 -23.34
N PHE A 23 0.68 1.50 -22.93
CA PHE A 23 0.54 1.03 -21.55
C PHE A 23 1.87 1.14 -20.81
N GLY A 24 1.85 1.78 -19.65
CA GLY A 24 2.96 1.84 -18.72
C GLY A 24 2.48 1.59 -17.29
N VAL A 25 3.42 1.27 -16.41
CA VAL A 25 3.14 1.22 -14.97
C VAL A 25 3.31 2.61 -14.37
N LYS A 26 4.50 3.22 -14.56
CA LYS A 26 4.87 4.53 -14.01
C LYS A 26 4.75 5.65 -15.03
N GLU A 27 4.87 6.89 -14.57
CA GLU A 27 4.95 8.07 -15.43
C GLU A 27 6.02 7.95 -16.52
N VAL A 28 5.70 8.48 -17.70
CA VAL A 28 6.63 8.60 -18.81
C VAL A 28 7.35 9.95 -18.70
N PRO A 29 8.69 10.02 -18.86
CA PRO A 29 9.39 11.29 -18.93
C PRO A 29 8.77 12.20 -19.99
N LYS A 30 8.56 13.47 -19.67
CA LYS A 30 7.84 14.42 -20.55
C LYS A 30 8.47 14.54 -21.95
N GLU A 31 9.79 14.37 -22.05
CA GLU A 31 10.57 14.40 -23.28
C GLU A 31 10.34 13.19 -24.19
N ASN A 32 9.78 12.09 -23.64
CA ASN A 32 9.49 10.86 -24.36
C ASN A 32 7.99 10.71 -24.69
N LEU A 33 7.17 11.73 -24.38
CA LEU A 33 5.75 11.71 -24.71
C LEU A 33 5.56 11.89 -26.22
N LEU A 34 4.71 11.04 -26.79
CA LEU A 34 4.32 11.09 -28.19
C LEU A 34 2.98 11.82 -28.33
N PRO A 35 2.85 12.83 -29.20
CA PRO A 35 1.63 13.61 -29.34
C PRO A 35 0.49 12.80 -29.97
N ASN A 36 -0.74 13.16 -29.60
CA ASN A 36 -1.99 12.58 -30.11
C ASN A 36 -2.12 11.06 -29.89
N LYS A 37 -1.68 10.57 -28.73
CA LYS A 37 -1.78 9.16 -28.33
C LYS A 37 -2.65 9.00 -27.09
N THR A 38 -3.10 7.77 -26.84
CA THR A 38 -3.74 7.38 -25.59
C THR A 38 -2.72 6.71 -24.67
N TYR A 39 -2.63 7.16 -23.42
CA TYR A 39 -1.69 6.63 -22.42
C TYR A 39 -2.41 6.09 -21.19
N PHE A 40 -1.93 4.95 -20.69
CA PHE A 40 -2.37 4.35 -19.44
C PHE A 40 -1.19 4.20 -18.48
N PHE A 41 -1.14 4.96 -17.38
CA PHE A 41 -0.13 4.81 -16.33
C PHE A 41 -0.57 5.46 -15.00
N PHE A 42 0.14 5.19 -13.90
CA PHE A 42 -0.01 5.95 -12.66
C PHE A 42 0.64 7.33 -12.83
N SER A 43 -0.16 8.38 -13.06
CA SER A 43 0.40 9.71 -13.33
C SER A 43 0.87 10.43 -12.07
N HIS A 44 0.34 10.04 -10.92
CA HIS A 44 0.54 10.76 -9.66
C HIS A 44 0.25 12.26 -9.79
N THR A 45 -0.86 12.63 -10.43
CA THR A 45 -1.30 14.04 -10.58
C THR A 45 -2.63 14.35 -9.90
N ILE A 46 -3.46 13.33 -9.64
CA ILE A 46 -4.81 13.43 -9.06
C ILE A 46 -4.81 14.14 -7.70
N LYS A 47 -3.75 13.99 -6.91
CA LYS A 47 -3.61 14.59 -5.57
C LYS A 47 -2.74 15.86 -5.62
N LYS A 48 -2.62 16.49 -6.80
CA LYS A 48 -1.87 17.75 -7.01
C LYS A 48 -0.40 17.63 -6.61
N GLN A 49 0.22 16.47 -6.84
CA GLN A 49 1.60 16.22 -6.43
C GLN A 49 2.57 17.16 -7.18
N PRO A 50 3.35 18.03 -6.50
CA PRO A 50 4.06 19.13 -7.18
C PRO A 50 5.04 18.69 -8.29
N TYR A 51 5.65 17.52 -8.15
CA TYR A 51 6.67 17.03 -9.09
C TYR A 51 6.12 16.67 -10.47
N ASN A 52 4.87 16.19 -10.56
CA ASN A 52 4.24 15.78 -11.82
C ASN A 52 3.33 16.84 -12.45
N ARG A 53 3.33 18.08 -11.95
CA ARG A 53 2.58 19.18 -12.59
C ARG A 53 3.04 19.45 -14.01
N LYS A 54 4.36 19.40 -14.23
CA LYS A 54 4.96 19.63 -15.56
C LYS A 54 4.62 18.50 -16.53
N LEU A 55 4.49 17.28 -16.02
CA LEU A 55 4.04 16.14 -16.82
C LEU A 55 2.60 16.34 -17.30
N LEU A 56 1.68 16.72 -16.40
CA LEU A 56 0.29 16.94 -16.78
C LEU A 56 0.13 18.07 -17.82
N ASN A 57 0.89 19.17 -17.67
CA ASN A 57 0.93 20.21 -18.70
C ASN A 57 1.42 19.67 -20.05
N ALA A 58 2.52 18.89 -20.05
CA ALA A 58 3.03 18.29 -21.28
C ALA A 58 2.03 17.33 -21.94
N ILE A 59 1.24 16.60 -21.16
CA ILE A 59 0.16 15.72 -21.66
C ILE A 59 -0.90 16.54 -22.39
N LEU A 60 -1.31 17.67 -21.83
CA LEU A 60 -2.28 18.57 -22.47
C LEU A 60 -1.71 19.22 -23.74
N ASP A 61 -0.48 19.73 -23.67
CA ASP A 61 0.21 20.38 -24.81
C ASP A 61 0.38 19.41 -26.00
N ASN A 62 0.57 18.12 -25.72
CA ASN A 62 0.71 17.08 -26.72
C ASN A 62 -0.62 16.46 -27.16
N ASN A 63 -1.77 16.97 -26.70
CA ASN A 63 -3.10 16.43 -26.98
C ASN A 63 -3.19 14.91 -26.68
N ILE A 64 -2.63 14.49 -25.54
CA ILE A 64 -2.66 13.10 -25.09
C ILE A 64 -3.95 12.83 -24.32
N GLU A 65 -4.55 11.67 -24.55
CA GLU A 65 -5.62 11.12 -23.71
C GLU A 65 -5.00 10.29 -22.59
N LEU A 66 -4.97 10.83 -21.38
CA LEU A 66 -4.45 10.15 -20.21
C LEU A 66 -5.57 9.40 -19.50
N TYR A 67 -5.37 8.09 -19.31
CA TYR A 67 -6.15 7.23 -18.44
C TYR A 67 -5.29 6.83 -17.24
N ASP A 68 -5.67 7.27 -16.04
CA ASP A 68 -4.85 6.99 -14.86
C ASP A 68 -5.28 5.69 -14.16
N HIS A 69 -4.33 4.78 -13.93
CA HIS A 69 -4.58 3.49 -13.28
C HIS A 69 -5.13 3.62 -11.85
N GLU A 70 -4.90 4.74 -11.15
CA GLU A 70 -5.37 4.98 -9.77
C GLU A 70 -6.90 5.08 -9.69
N VAL A 71 -7.54 5.52 -10.78
CA VAL A 71 -8.97 5.82 -10.87
C VAL A 71 -9.76 4.81 -11.71
N ILE A 72 -9.11 3.71 -12.12
CA ILE A 72 -9.77 2.52 -12.64
C ILE A 72 -10.54 1.85 -11.49
N THR A 73 -11.82 2.20 -11.42
CA THR A 73 -12.71 1.96 -10.28
C THR A 73 -14.06 1.42 -10.73
N LYS A 74 -14.75 0.68 -9.84
CA LYS A 74 -16.17 0.36 -9.98
C LYS A 74 -17.04 1.61 -9.83
N GLU A 75 -18.34 1.51 -10.13
CA GLU A 75 -19.31 2.60 -9.93
C GLU A 75 -19.33 3.13 -8.50
N ASN A 76 -19.13 2.26 -7.50
CA ASN A 76 -19.08 2.64 -6.10
C ASN A 76 -17.73 3.24 -5.66
N GLY A 77 -16.80 3.47 -6.59
CA GLY A 77 -15.47 4.03 -6.33
C GLY A 77 -14.42 3.02 -5.88
N ALA A 78 -14.77 1.74 -5.70
CA ALA A 78 -13.79 0.72 -5.31
C ALA A 78 -12.79 0.47 -6.44
N ARG A 79 -11.50 0.59 -6.13
CA ARG A 79 -10.41 0.42 -7.10
C ARG A 79 -10.26 -1.03 -7.56
N LEU A 80 -10.22 -1.24 -8.88
CA LEU A 80 -10.21 -2.55 -9.51
C LEU A 80 -8.79 -3.12 -9.61
N ILE A 81 -7.82 -2.31 -10.01
CA ILE A 81 -6.44 -2.76 -10.25
C ILE A 81 -5.46 -2.08 -9.28
N GLY A 82 -4.29 -2.69 -9.04
CA GLY A 82 -3.22 -2.08 -8.26
C GLY A 82 -2.47 -3.05 -7.36
N PHE A 83 -1.31 -2.64 -6.88
CA PHE A 83 -0.31 -3.53 -6.28
C PHE A 83 -0.48 -3.83 -4.79
N GLY A 84 -1.62 -3.45 -4.18
CA GLY A 84 -1.82 -3.54 -2.73
C GLY A 84 -1.63 -4.95 -2.17
N ARG A 85 -2.04 -5.99 -2.89
CA ARG A 85 -1.83 -7.39 -2.48
C ARG A 85 -0.35 -7.68 -2.23
N TYR A 86 0.50 -7.35 -3.20
CA TYR A 86 1.94 -7.59 -3.12
C TYR A 86 2.62 -6.70 -2.10
N ALA A 87 2.17 -5.45 -1.92
CA ALA A 87 2.64 -4.61 -0.82
C ALA A 87 2.39 -5.26 0.54
N GLY A 88 1.20 -5.85 0.74
CA GLY A 88 0.86 -6.59 1.96
C GLY A 88 1.75 -7.84 2.16
N ILE A 89 1.93 -8.63 1.09
CA ILE A 89 2.77 -9.85 1.11
C ILE A 89 4.21 -9.50 1.50
N VAL A 90 4.86 -8.60 0.75
CA VAL A 90 6.25 -8.22 0.98
C VAL A 90 6.40 -7.48 2.31
N GLY A 91 5.44 -6.62 2.67
CA GLY A 91 5.43 -5.89 3.92
C GLY A 91 5.38 -6.80 5.15
N ALA A 92 4.47 -7.78 5.15
CA ALA A 92 4.40 -8.76 6.22
C ALA A 92 5.69 -9.62 6.32
N TYR A 93 6.23 -10.05 5.19
CA TYR A 93 7.50 -10.77 5.12
C TYR A 93 8.66 -9.95 5.72
N ASN A 94 8.80 -8.70 5.29
CA ASN A 94 9.86 -7.82 5.77
C ASN A 94 9.73 -7.48 7.26
N GLY A 95 8.51 -7.40 7.79
CA GLY A 95 8.32 -7.27 9.23
C GLY A 95 8.71 -8.53 10.01
N PHE A 96 8.42 -9.74 9.52
CA PHE A 96 8.97 -10.97 10.12
C PHE A 96 10.49 -11.00 10.04
N ARG A 97 11.06 -10.60 8.92
CA ARG A 97 12.51 -10.47 8.76
C ARG A 97 13.11 -9.48 9.77
N ALA A 98 12.46 -8.34 10.00
CA ALA A 98 12.86 -7.37 11.00
C ALA A 98 12.79 -7.95 12.42
N TYR A 99 11.69 -8.64 12.74
CA TYR A 99 11.50 -9.31 14.03
C TYR A 99 12.57 -10.38 14.28
N GLY A 100 12.82 -11.26 13.29
CA GLY A 100 13.84 -12.31 13.38
C GLY A 100 15.23 -11.76 13.62
N LYS A 101 15.60 -10.68 12.93
CA LYS A 101 16.89 -9.98 13.13
C LYS A 101 17.00 -9.33 14.50
N LYS A 102 15.97 -8.57 14.91
CA LYS A 102 15.94 -7.85 16.19
C LYS A 102 16.22 -8.77 17.37
N TYR A 103 15.62 -9.96 17.35
CA TYR A 103 15.68 -10.91 18.46
C TYR A 103 16.64 -12.08 18.23
N GLY A 104 17.37 -12.10 17.11
CA GLY A 104 18.30 -13.18 16.77
C GLY A 104 17.65 -14.56 16.64
N LEU A 105 16.38 -14.62 16.23
CA LEU A 105 15.58 -15.85 16.19
C LEU A 105 15.76 -16.63 14.90
N PHE A 106 15.82 -15.91 13.77
CA PHE A 106 15.97 -16.47 12.43
C PHE A 106 16.43 -15.38 11.48
N ASN A 107 16.96 -15.78 10.33
CA ASN A 107 17.40 -14.88 9.27
C ASN A 107 16.67 -15.20 7.97
N LEU A 108 15.80 -14.29 7.54
CA LEU A 108 15.15 -14.33 6.24
C LEU A 108 15.98 -13.52 5.22
N PRO A 109 16.20 -14.04 4.00
CA PRO A 109 16.83 -13.27 2.93
C PRO A 109 16.00 -12.04 2.57
N LYS A 110 16.57 -11.13 1.79
CA LYS A 110 15.77 -10.02 1.24
C LYS A 110 14.86 -10.55 0.13
N VAL A 111 13.67 -9.98 -0.02
CA VAL A 111 12.74 -10.43 -1.07
C VAL A 111 13.33 -10.20 -2.46
N GLU A 112 14.05 -9.08 -2.68
CA GLU A 112 14.75 -8.80 -3.95
C GLU A 112 15.77 -9.87 -4.39
N SER A 113 16.23 -10.72 -3.46
CA SER A 113 17.18 -11.81 -3.76
C SER A 113 16.51 -13.14 -4.12
N LEU A 114 15.18 -13.19 -4.06
CA LEU A 114 14.38 -14.37 -4.33
C LEU A 114 13.70 -14.24 -5.70
N PRO A 115 13.61 -15.33 -6.47
CA PRO A 115 13.10 -15.28 -7.85
C PRO A 115 11.58 -15.02 -7.94
N ASP A 116 10.81 -15.50 -6.97
CA ASP A 116 9.34 -15.45 -6.98
C ASP A 116 8.73 -15.65 -5.58
N LYS A 117 7.40 -15.49 -5.47
CA LYS A 117 6.65 -15.69 -4.22
C LYS A 117 6.86 -17.07 -3.63
N LYS A 118 6.98 -18.09 -4.47
CA LYS A 118 7.12 -19.49 -4.02
C LYS A 118 8.47 -19.72 -3.34
N ALA A 119 9.54 -19.14 -3.85
CA ALA A 119 10.85 -19.17 -3.20
C ALA A 119 10.82 -18.41 -1.87
N MET A 120 10.10 -17.28 -1.80
CA MET A 120 9.88 -16.53 -0.56
C MET A 120 9.13 -17.36 0.50
N GLU A 121 8.07 -18.05 0.10
CA GLU A 121 7.33 -18.98 0.96
C GLU A 121 8.19 -20.14 1.45
N ALA A 122 9.06 -20.69 0.60
CA ALA A 122 9.99 -21.74 0.98
C ALA A 122 11.02 -21.29 2.04
N GLU A 123 11.36 -19.99 2.12
CA GLU A 123 12.17 -19.44 3.20
C GLU A 123 11.37 -19.28 4.50
N LEU A 124 10.08 -18.93 4.40
CA LEU A 124 9.17 -18.89 5.55
C LEU A 124 8.94 -20.28 6.15
N ASP A 125 8.95 -21.34 5.34
CA ASP A 125 8.80 -22.71 5.83
C ASP A 125 9.94 -23.15 6.76
N LYS A 126 11.08 -22.44 6.76
CA LYS A 126 12.26 -22.76 7.57
C LYS A 126 12.23 -22.12 8.95
N ILE A 127 11.35 -21.15 9.19
CA ILE A 127 11.32 -20.41 10.46
C ILE A 127 10.33 -21.02 11.44
N SER A 128 10.56 -20.77 12.73
CA SER A 128 9.60 -21.06 13.79
C SER A 128 9.40 -19.80 14.62
N LEU A 129 8.15 -19.48 14.88
CA LEU A 129 7.79 -18.27 15.62
C LEU A 129 7.69 -18.55 17.12
N PRO A 130 8.18 -17.64 17.98
CA PRO A 130 7.92 -17.73 19.41
C PRO A 130 6.44 -17.42 19.71
N LYS A 131 6.04 -17.55 20.97
CA LYS A 131 4.80 -16.93 21.46
C LYS A 131 4.82 -15.44 21.14
N MET A 132 3.83 -14.98 20.39
CA MET A 132 3.66 -13.56 20.08
C MET A 132 2.23 -13.23 19.65
N LYS A 133 1.80 -12.00 19.87
CA LYS A 133 0.55 -11.46 19.37
C LYS A 133 0.80 -10.50 18.21
N ILE A 134 0.18 -10.80 17.06
CA ILE A 134 0.32 -10.03 15.83
C ILE A 134 -0.99 -9.31 15.54
N LEU A 135 -0.93 -7.99 15.42
CA LEU A 135 -2.07 -7.20 14.95
C LEU A 135 -1.88 -6.92 13.46
N LEU A 136 -2.88 -7.26 12.65
CA LEU A 136 -2.97 -6.85 11.26
C LEU A 136 -4.16 -5.91 11.14
N THR A 137 -3.98 -4.69 10.64
CA THR A 137 -5.12 -3.80 10.36
C THR A 137 -5.49 -3.82 8.88
N GLY A 138 -6.80 -3.68 8.61
CA GLY A 138 -7.34 -3.50 7.28
C GLY A 138 -7.81 -4.79 6.60
N PHE A 139 -8.92 -4.66 5.85
CA PHE A 139 -9.54 -5.72 5.04
C PHE A 139 -9.51 -5.37 3.55
N GLY A 140 -8.55 -4.54 3.14
CA GLY A 140 -8.29 -4.22 1.74
C GLY A 140 -7.28 -5.17 1.11
N LYS A 141 -6.84 -4.84 -0.11
CA LYS A 141 -5.81 -5.62 -0.84
C LYS A 141 -4.53 -5.81 -0.02
N VAL A 142 -4.07 -4.76 0.67
CA VAL A 142 -2.88 -4.82 1.55
C VAL A 142 -3.09 -5.78 2.72
N GLY A 143 -4.18 -5.59 3.48
CA GLY A 143 -4.49 -6.45 4.62
C GLY A 143 -4.61 -7.93 4.23
N PHE A 144 -5.33 -8.24 3.15
CA PHE A 144 -5.43 -9.62 2.67
C PHE A 144 -4.10 -10.17 2.13
N GLY A 145 -3.28 -9.35 1.48
CA GLY A 145 -1.93 -9.76 1.07
C GLY A 145 -1.03 -10.11 2.26
N ALA A 146 -1.06 -9.30 3.32
CA ALA A 146 -0.34 -9.60 4.55
C ALA A 146 -0.88 -10.88 5.23
N LYS A 147 -2.21 -11.08 5.19
CA LYS A 147 -2.87 -12.28 5.69
C LYS A 147 -2.34 -13.55 5.01
N GLU A 148 -2.02 -13.52 3.72
CA GLU A 148 -1.43 -14.68 3.03
C GLU A 148 -0.14 -15.16 3.71
N ILE A 149 0.71 -14.26 4.19
CA ILE A 149 1.95 -14.63 4.91
C ILE A 149 1.63 -15.20 6.29
N LEU A 150 0.69 -14.61 7.02
CA LEU A 150 0.25 -15.11 8.33
C LEU A 150 -0.36 -16.51 8.22
N ASP A 151 -1.17 -16.74 7.19
CA ASP A 151 -1.80 -18.03 6.90
C ASP A 151 -0.76 -19.06 6.43
N HIS A 152 0.20 -18.67 5.59
CA HIS A 152 1.30 -19.54 5.14
C HIS A 152 2.13 -20.06 6.33
N LEU A 153 2.44 -19.17 7.27
CA LEU A 153 3.10 -19.50 8.54
C LEU A 153 2.19 -20.25 9.54
N LYS A 154 0.93 -20.53 9.17
CA LYS A 154 -0.06 -21.28 9.96
C LYS A 154 -0.33 -20.65 11.33
N ILE A 155 -0.25 -19.32 11.41
CA ILE A 155 -0.52 -18.59 12.66
C ILE A 155 -2.02 -18.60 12.91
N LYS A 156 -2.45 -18.95 14.14
CA LYS A 156 -3.87 -19.01 14.47
C LYS A 156 -4.49 -17.61 14.43
N GLN A 157 -5.50 -17.41 13.57
CA GLN A 157 -6.34 -16.22 13.61
C GLN A 157 -7.32 -16.28 14.79
N VAL A 158 -7.44 -15.20 15.55
CA VAL A 158 -8.38 -15.06 16.67
C VAL A 158 -9.23 -13.80 16.53
N ALA A 159 -10.43 -13.82 17.14
CA ALA A 159 -11.31 -12.66 17.17
C ALA A 159 -10.75 -11.56 18.09
N VAL A 160 -11.17 -10.31 17.88
CA VAL A 160 -10.72 -9.15 18.66
C VAL A 160 -10.85 -9.37 20.17
N GLU A 161 -11.98 -9.89 20.63
CA GLU A 161 -12.21 -10.11 22.06
C GLU A 161 -11.26 -11.18 22.64
N GLU A 162 -11.04 -12.27 21.92
CA GLU A 162 -10.10 -13.33 22.33
C GLU A 162 -8.66 -12.79 22.33
N TYR A 163 -8.28 -12.01 21.31
CA TYR A 163 -6.97 -11.40 21.16
C TYR A 163 -6.60 -10.48 22.33
N LEU A 164 -7.56 -9.66 22.78
CA LEU A 164 -7.35 -8.68 23.85
C LEU A 164 -7.30 -9.32 25.24
N ASN A 165 -8.08 -10.37 25.47
CA ASN A 165 -8.32 -10.89 26.82
C ASN A 165 -7.66 -12.25 27.11
N THR A 166 -7.03 -12.90 26.13
CA THR A 166 -6.46 -14.25 26.30
C THR A 166 -4.94 -14.22 26.20
N ASP A 167 -4.27 -14.92 27.10
CA ASP A 167 -2.86 -15.27 26.95
C ASP A 167 -2.72 -16.57 26.16
N PHE A 168 -1.94 -16.52 25.09
CA PHE A 168 -1.67 -17.68 24.24
C PHE A 168 -0.29 -18.25 24.57
N ASP A 169 -0.07 -19.52 24.26
CA ASP A 169 1.22 -20.23 24.37
C ASP A 169 1.96 -20.31 23.03
N GLN A 170 1.34 -19.79 21.96
CA GLN A 170 1.82 -19.82 20.59
C GLN A 170 1.63 -18.46 19.90
N ALA A 171 2.14 -18.32 18.68
CA ALA A 171 1.86 -17.16 17.84
C ALA A 171 0.37 -17.13 17.45
N VAL A 172 -0.27 -15.97 17.62
CA VAL A 172 -1.63 -15.71 17.14
C VAL A 172 -1.67 -14.38 16.41
N TYR A 173 -2.67 -14.21 15.53
CA TYR A 173 -2.94 -12.91 14.94
C TYR A 173 -4.41 -12.52 15.01
N CYS A 174 -4.67 -11.22 15.04
CA CYS A 174 -5.99 -10.64 14.88
C CYS A 174 -5.97 -9.70 13.67
N GLN A 175 -6.96 -9.84 12.79
CA GLN A 175 -7.18 -8.89 11.70
C GLN A 175 -8.27 -7.90 12.14
N ALA A 176 -7.87 -6.66 12.45
CA ALA A 176 -8.74 -5.63 12.97
C ALA A 176 -9.23 -4.67 11.88
N ASP A 177 -10.50 -4.32 11.98
CA ASP A 177 -11.23 -3.46 11.07
C ASP A 177 -11.26 -2.01 11.56
N VAL A 178 -11.61 -1.08 10.69
CA VAL A 178 -11.66 0.35 11.02
C VAL A 178 -12.55 0.68 12.22
N MET A 179 -13.62 -0.10 12.42
CA MET A 179 -14.53 0.07 13.56
C MET A 179 -14.04 -0.62 14.83
N ASP A 180 -13.06 -1.51 14.75
CA ASP A 180 -12.47 -2.12 15.93
C ASP A 180 -11.55 -1.13 16.65
N TYR A 181 -10.86 -0.26 15.92
CA TYR A 181 -9.93 0.70 16.50
C TYR A 181 -10.38 2.16 16.43
N ASN A 182 -11.61 2.43 15.98
CA ASN A 182 -12.23 3.76 16.06
C ASN A 182 -13.61 3.69 16.71
N ILE A 183 -13.88 4.63 17.62
CA ILE A 183 -15.19 4.79 18.25
C ILE A 183 -15.69 6.21 18.01
N ARG A 184 -17.00 6.35 17.82
CA ARG A 184 -17.60 7.67 17.62
C ARG A 184 -17.62 8.43 18.95
N LYS A 185 -17.34 9.72 18.91
CA LYS A 185 -17.19 10.58 20.11
C LYS A 185 -18.48 10.68 20.95
N ASP A 186 -19.63 10.49 20.32
CA ASP A 186 -20.94 10.49 21.00
C ASP A 186 -21.44 9.10 21.40
N GLY A 187 -20.66 8.05 21.16
CA GLY A 187 -20.99 6.68 21.53
C GLY A 187 -21.95 5.96 20.58
N GLU A 188 -22.43 6.60 19.51
CA GLU A 188 -23.27 5.92 18.51
C GLU A 188 -22.45 4.99 17.60
N SER A 189 -23.07 3.89 17.14
CA SER A 189 -22.48 2.98 16.15
C SER A 189 -23.15 3.14 14.79
N LYS A 190 -22.48 3.83 13.85
CA LYS A 190 -22.97 4.12 12.49
C LYS A 190 -22.23 3.36 11.38
N GLY A 191 -21.29 2.49 11.75
CA GLY A 191 -20.54 1.63 10.82
C GLY A 191 -19.52 2.38 9.94
N LYS A 192 -18.85 1.63 9.06
CA LYS A 192 -17.68 2.12 8.30
C LYS A 192 -17.99 3.26 7.34
N ARG A 193 -19.17 3.26 6.74
CA ARG A 193 -19.54 4.27 5.74
C ARG A 193 -19.66 5.65 6.39
N ASP A 194 -20.14 5.71 7.64
CA ASP A 194 -20.16 6.95 8.40
C ASP A 194 -18.74 7.39 8.75
N PHE A 195 -17.88 6.47 9.21
CA PHE A 195 -16.47 6.75 9.46
C PHE A 195 -15.76 7.36 8.25
N TYR A 196 -15.92 6.79 7.05
CA TYR A 196 -15.25 7.32 5.85
C TYR A 196 -15.77 8.69 5.40
N ASN A 197 -17.00 9.04 5.75
CA ASN A 197 -17.60 10.33 5.39
C ASN A 197 -17.39 11.40 6.46
N ASN A 198 -17.27 11.01 7.72
CA ASN A 198 -17.21 11.90 8.89
C ASN A 198 -16.12 11.45 9.89
N PRO A 199 -14.87 11.25 9.45
CA PRO A 199 -13.81 10.66 10.29
C PRO A 199 -13.50 11.51 11.54
N GLU A 200 -13.72 12.82 11.48
CA GLU A 200 -13.51 13.76 12.59
C GLU A 200 -14.48 13.57 13.76
N GLN A 201 -15.59 12.84 13.55
CA GLN A 201 -16.53 12.46 14.60
C GLN A 201 -16.06 11.27 15.43
N TYR A 202 -14.92 10.68 15.09
CA TYR A 202 -14.36 9.51 15.75
C TYR A 202 -13.12 9.86 16.56
N GLN A 203 -12.80 8.99 17.51
CA GLN A 203 -11.55 8.97 18.27
C GLN A 203 -10.96 7.57 18.26
N SER A 204 -9.63 7.50 18.44
CA SER A 204 -8.92 6.22 18.48
C SER A 204 -9.35 5.39 19.68
N ASN A 205 -9.54 4.09 19.44
CA ASN A 205 -9.67 3.04 20.43
C ASN A 205 -8.59 1.97 20.22
N PHE A 206 -7.49 2.33 19.56
CA PHE A 206 -6.43 1.41 19.17
C PHE A 206 -5.54 1.00 20.33
N MET A 207 -5.40 1.84 21.37
CA MET A 207 -4.46 1.57 22.47
C MET A 207 -4.73 0.27 23.23
N ARG A 208 -5.97 -0.24 23.22
CA ARG A 208 -6.26 -1.59 23.74
C ARG A 208 -5.49 -2.69 23.02
N PHE A 209 -5.26 -2.54 21.71
CA PHE A 209 -4.43 -3.44 20.93
C PHE A 209 -2.94 -3.17 21.15
N ALA A 210 -2.53 -1.90 21.21
CA ALA A 210 -1.12 -1.52 21.39
C ALA A 210 -0.51 -2.09 22.68
N LYS A 211 -1.35 -2.27 23.72
CA LYS A 211 -0.95 -2.84 25.02
C LYS A 211 -0.65 -4.34 24.99
N VAL A 212 -1.17 -5.07 24.01
CA VAL A 212 -1.06 -6.54 23.96
C VAL A 212 -0.37 -7.05 22.71
N THR A 213 0.00 -6.17 21.79
CA THR A 213 0.57 -6.55 20.48
C THR A 213 2.09 -6.49 20.56
N ASP A 214 2.78 -7.50 20.04
CA ASP A 214 4.24 -7.52 19.92
C ASP A 214 4.68 -7.02 18.53
N TYR A 215 3.98 -7.46 17.49
CA TYR A 215 4.24 -7.15 16.10
C TYR A 215 2.98 -6.58 15.44
N PHE A 216 3.07 -5.38 14.89
CA PHE A 216 1.97 -4.70 14.22
C PHE A 216 2.24 -4.60 12.71
N VAL A 217 1.31 -5.09 11.89
CA VAL A 217 1.30 -4.92 10.44
C VAL A 217 0.22 -3.91 10.06
N ALA A 218 0.64 -2.72 9.63
CA ALA A 218 -0.26 -1.64 9.27
C ALA A 218 -0.70 -1.77 7.80
N GLY A 219 -1.88 -2.37 7.58
CA GLY A 219 -2.54 -2.47 6.28
C GLY A 219 -3.83 -1.64 6.18
N HIS A 220 -3.98 -0.69 7.12
CA HIS A 220 -5.15 0.16 7.27
C HIS A 220 -5.30 1.20 6.15
N PHE A 221 -6.51 1.74 6.08
CA PHE A 221 -6.80 2.97 5.35
C PHE A 221 -6.68 4.14 6.33
N PHE A 222 -6.01 5.20 5.89
CA PHE A 222 -5.95 6.47 6.60
C PHE A 222 -6.34 7.60 5.63
N GLY A 223 -7.31 8.41 6.04
CA GLY A 223 -7.77 9.56 5.26
C GLY A 223 -7.76 10.82 6.10
N ASP A 224 -7.76 11.98 5.45
CA ASP A 224 -7.76 13.28 6.12
C ASP A 224 -8.84 13.38 7.21
N GLY A 225 -8.44 13.84 8.40
CA GLY A 225 -9.32 13.94 9.56
C GLY A 225 -9.52 12.65 10.36
N SER A 226 -8.97 11.51 9.92
CA SER A 226 -9.01 10.26 10.67
C SER A 226 -8.16 10.33 11.95
N PRO A 227 -8.60 9.71 13.07
CA PRO A 227 -7.77 9.59 14.26
C PRO A 227 -6.49 8.80 13.97
N TYR A 228 -5.41 9.16 14.67
CA TYR A 228 -4.19 8.35 14.70
C TYR A 228 -4.50 6.98 15.30
N LEU A 229 -3.82 5.92 14.84
CA LEU A 229 -3.86 4.65 15.56
C LEU A 229 -3.18 4.85 16.91
N PHE A 230 -1.95 5.36 16.92
CA PHE A 230 -1.29 5.82 18.13
C PHE A 230 -0.41 7.03 17.84
N THR A 231 -0.38 7.98 18.76
CA THR A 231 0.44 9.19 18.70
C THR A 231 1.83 8.94 19.28
N ARG A 232 2.74 9.92 19.15
CA ARG A 232 4.06 9.86 19.79
C ARG A 232 3.96 9.79 21.31
N GLU A 233 2.97 10.46 21.88
CA GLU A 233 2.72 10.42 23.33
C GLU A 233 2.19 9.06 23.76
N ASP A 234 1.30 8.45 22.98
CA ASP A 234 0.81 7.09 23.23
C ASP A 234 1.97 6.06 23.22
N ALA A 235 2.96 6.24 22.35
CA ALA A 235 4.13 5.36 22.25
C ALA A 235 5.08 5.45 23.47
N LYS A 236 4.99 6.52 24.28
CA LYS A 236 5.73 6.68 25.55
C LYS A 236 5.00 6.03 26.74
N ALA A 237 3.76 5.59 26.55
CA ALA A 237 3.00 4.98 27.63
C ALA A 237 3.70 3.73 28.16
N ALA A 238 3.76 3.58 29.49
CA ALA A 238 4.45 2.46 30.14
C ALA A 238 3.86 1.09 29.78
N ASP A 239 2.59 1.07 29.35
CA ASP A 239 1.89 -0.13 28.90
C ASP A 239 1.88 -0.29 27.37
N PHE A 240 2.61 0.53 26.60
CA PHE A 240 2.78 0.36 25.16
C PHE A 240 3.68 -0.85 24.86
N ASN A 241 3.13 -1.87 24.17
CA ASN A 241 3.82 -3.14 23.97
C ASN A 241 4.37 -3.36 22.56
N ILE A 242 3.90 -2.65 21.53
CA ILE A 242 4.34 -2.88 20.15
C ILE A 242 5.86 -2.69 20.04
N LYS A 243 6.57 -3.74 19.60
CA LYS A 243 8.04 -3.72 19.47
C LYS A 243 8.50 -3.69 18.02
N VAL A 244 7.70 -4.23 17.10
CA VAL A 244 7.98 -4.23 15.67
C VAL A 244 6.75 -3.73 14.93
N VAL A 245 6.96 -2.81 13.99
CA VAL A 245 5.94 -2.25 13.11
C VAL A 245 6.37 -2.49 11.66
N ALA A 246 5.55 -3.22 10.92
CA ALA A 246 5.60 -3.25 9.47
C ALA A 246 4.52 -2.31 8.95
N ASP A 247 4.90 -1.06 8.71
CA ASP A 247 4.01 -0.04 8.17
C ASP A 247 3.98 -0.12 6.64
N VAL A 248 2.97 -0.79 6.11
CA VAL A 248 2.81 -0.99 4.66
C VAL A 248 2.14 0.22 4.01
N SER A 249 1.42 1.06 4.76
CA SER A 249 0.86 2.30 4.21
C SER A 249 1.93 3.38 4.07
N CYS A 250 2.96 3.36 4.93
CA CYS A 250 4.11 4.28 4.90
C CYS A 250 3.67 5.76 4.94
N ASP A 251 2.64 6.04 5.74
CA ASP A 251 2.15 7.39 5.97
C ASP A 251 3.08 8.12 6.96
N ILE A 252 4.04 8.90 6.43
CA ILE A 252 5.07 9.60 7.21
C ILE A 252 4.43 10.59 8.18
N ASP A 253 4.77 10.48 9.47
CA ASP A 253 4.19 11.29 10.56
C ASP A 253 2.65 11.26 10.56
N GLY A 254 2.08 10.15 10.08
CA GLY A 254 0.64 9.92 10.03
C GLY A 254 0.17 9.00 11.16
N PRO A 255 -0.76 8.07 10.89
CA PRO A 255 -1.50 7.30 11.89
C PRO A 255 -0.64 6.42 12.82
N VAL A 256 0.58 6.11 12.41
CA VAL A 256 1.53 5.23 13.08
C VAL A 256 2.75 6.08 13.44
N ALA A 257 2.77 6.66 14.65
CA ALA A 257 3.69 7.74 14.99
C ALA A 257 5.20 7.39 14.91
N CYS A 258 5.57 6.12 14.92
CA CYS A 258 6.97 5.70 14.74
C CYS A 258 7.44 5.70 13.27
N THR A 259 6.53 5.91 12.31
CA THR A 259 6.82 6.04 10.88
C THR A 259 7.31 7.46 10.56
N ILE A 260 8.56 7.76 10.92
CA ILE A 260 9.15 9.10 10.81
C ILE A 260 9.76 9.41 9.43
N ARG A 261 10.00 8.39 8.61
CA ARG A 261 10.50 8.51 7.23
C ARG A 261 10.24 7.21 6.46
N PRO A 262 10.27 7.23 5.11
CA PRO A 262 10.28 6.00 4.36
C PRO A 262 11.65 5.31 4.53
N SER A 263 11.64 3.98 4.55
CA SER A 263 12.83 3.15 4.40
C SER A 263 12.97 2.68 2.94
N SER A 264 14.10 2.07 2.60
CA SER A 264 14.38 1.66 1.21
C SER A 264 14.54 0.14 1.11
N ILE A 265 14.40 -0.43 -0.08
CA ILE A 265 14.69 -1.85 -0.31
C ILE A 265 16.14 -2.21 0.10
N ALA A 266 17.07 -1.28 -0.13
CA ALA A 266 18.47 -1.43 0.26
C ALA A 266 18.64 -1.51 1.78
N ASP A 267 17.99 -0.59 2.51
CA ASP A 267 17.98 -0.50 3.96
C ASP A 267 16.54 -0.33 4.50
N PRO A 268 15.82 -1.46 4.71
CA PRO A 268 14.37 -1.44 4.92
C PRO A 268 13.97 -1.23 6.37
N ILE A 269 14.90 -1.24 7.33
CA ILE A 269 14.60 -1.31 8.76
C ILE A 269 15.36 -0.21 9.51
N TYR A 270 14.66 0.51 10.39
CA TYR A 270 15.28 1.42 11.34
C TYR A 270 14.65 1.27 12.74
N GLY A 271 15.27 1.87 13.75
CA GLY A 271 14.72 1.93 15.11
C GLY A 271 14.12 3.30 15.40
N TYR A 272 12.99 3.35 16.08
CA TYR A 272 12.39 4.58 16.60
C TYR A 272 12.46 4.56 18.13
N ASN A 273 13.00 5.61 18.72
CA ASN A 273 13.00 5.80 20.17
C ASN A 273 11.78 6.64 20.59
N PRO A 274 10.81 6.09 21.33
CA PRO A 274 9.62 6.83 21.74
C PRO A 274 9.92 8.00 22.69
N GLU A 275 10.98 7.91 23.50
CA GLU A 275 11.33 8.98 24.47
C GLU A 275 11.92 10.21 23.78
N THR A 276 12.78 9.99 22.79
CA THR A 276 13.48 11.07 22.07
C THR A 276 12.83 11.42 20.74
N GLU A 277 11.78 10.69 20.35
CA GLU A 277 11.05 10.82 19.08
C GLU A 277 11.96 10.84 17.84
N SER A 278 13.04 10.07 17.90
CA SER A 278 14.11 10.09 16.89
C SER A 278 14.59 8.70 16.52
N GLU A 279 15.24 8.62 15.36
CA GLU A 279 15.84 7.40 14.86
C GLU A 279 17.00 6.95 15.73
N ILE A 280 17.05 5.66 16.02
CA ILE A 280 18.14 4.96 16.70
C ILE A 280 18.42 3.65 15.96
N ASP A 281 19.52 2.99 16.30
CA ASP A 281 19.80 1.64 15.81
C ASP A 281 18.63 0.71 16.17
N PHE A 282 18.09 -0.01 15.19
CA PHE A 282 16.98 -0.93 15.41
C PHE A 282 17.34 -2.05 16.39
N MET A 283 18.64 -2.34 16.61
CA MET A 283 19.11 -3.32 17.59
C MET A 283 19.06 -2.80 19.04
N ASP A 284 18.97 -1.49 19.28
CA ASP A 284 18.88 -0.93 20.64
C ASP A 284 17.60 -1.37 21.36
N ASN A 285 17.70 -1.75 22.64
CA ASN A 285 16.58 -2.26 23.42
C ASN A 285 15.41 -1.26 23.60
N LYS A 286 15.66 0.03 23.41
CA LYS A 286 14.63 1.08 23.44
C LYS A 286 13.92 1.27 22.09
N ALA A 287 14.41 0.64 21.03
CA ALA A 287 13.85 0.80 19.70
C ALA A 287 12.51 0.06 19.54
N ILE A 288 11.51 0.80 19.06
CA ILE A 288 10.44 0.23 18.25
C ILE A 288 11.03 0.04 16.86
N VAL A 289 11.12 -1.19 16.39
CA VAL A 289 11.66 -1.51 15.06
C VAL A 289 10.60 -1.17 14.02
N VAL A 290 10.97 -0.42 12.99
CA VAL A 290 10.05 0.03 11.94
C VAL A 290 10.56 -0.40 10.57
N MET A 291 9.66 -0.99 9.78
CA MET A 291 9.81 -1.23 8.36
C MET A 291 8.71 -0.45 7.65
N ALA A 292 9.10 0.51 6.80
CA ALA A 292 8.20 1.42 6.12
C ALA A 292 8.70 1.69 4.69
N VAL A 293 8.82 0.63 3.89
CA VAL A 293 9.24 0.74 2.48
C VAL A 293 8.03 1.16 1.63
N ASP A 294 8.16 2.23 0.85
CA ASP A 294 7.07 2.83 0.08
C ASP A 294 6.79 2.14 -1.27
N ASN A 295 7.70 1.28 -1.71
CA ASN A 295 7.64 0.61 -3.01
C ASN A 295 7.77 -0.93 -2.90
N LEU A 296 7.29 -1.50 -1.80
CA LEU A 296 7.32 -2.95 -1.47
C LEU A 296 7.01 -3.91 -2.65
N PRO A 297 6.01 -3.67 -3.53
CA PRO A 297 5.77 -4.56 -4.67
C PRO A 297 6.97 -4.74 -5.61
N CYS A 298 7.92 -3.78 -5.62
CA CYS A 298 9.10 -3.84 -6.47
C CYS A 298 10.13 -4.89 -6.00
N GLU A 299 10.02 -5.39 -4.76
CA GLU A 299 10.86 -6.51 -4.33
C GLU A 299 10.37 -7.85 -4.89
N LEU A 300 9.13 -7.92 -5.38
CA LEU A 300 8.55 -9.10 -6.02
C LEU A 300 7.99 -8.77 -7.41
N PRO A 301 8.82 -8.23 -8.32
CA PRO A 301 8.36 -7.55 -9.53
C PRO A 301 7.71 -8.49 -10.53
N LYS A 302 8.14 -9.76 -10.61
CA LYS A 302 7.56 -10.77 -11.49
C LYS A 302 6.10 -11.04 -11.08
N ASP A 303 5.89 -11.55 -9.86
CA ASP A 303 4.54 -11.86 -9.38
C ASP A 303 3.64 -10.62 -9.37
N ALA A 304 4.18 -9.45 -8.99
CA ALA A 304 3.45 -8.19 -8.97
C ALA A 304 2.99 -7.75 -10.37
N SER A 305 3.84 -7.94 -11.38
CA SER A 305 3.52 -7.63 -12.78
C SER A 305 2.48 -8.60 -13.35
N GLU A 306 2.66 -9.91 -13.12
CA GLU A 306 1.70 -10.94 -13.54
C GLU A 306 0.32 -10.67 -12.94
N GLY A 307 0.24 -10.45 -11.62
CA GLY A 307 -1.05 -10.18 -10.96
C GLY A 307 -1.68 -8.84 -11.37
N PHE A 308 -0.88 -7.80 -11.65
CA PHE A 308 -1.42 -6.56 -12.21
C PHE A 308 -1.99 -6.78 -13.61
N GLY A 309 -1.27 -7.53 -14.45
CA GLY A 309 -1.71 -7.92 -15.79
C GLY A 309 -3.02 -8.70 -15.78
N GLU A 310 -3.14 -9.71 -14.92
CA GLU A 310 -4.38 -10.50 -14.76
C GLU A 310 -5.58 -9.62 -14.39
N MET A 311 -5.44 -8.74 -13.38
CA MET A 311 -6.51 -7.81 -13.01
C MET A 311 -6.84 -6.84 -14.15
N PHE A 312 -5.84 -6.41 -14.93
CA PHE A 312 -6.04 -5.52 -16.07
C PHE A 312 -6.81 -6.21 -17.21
N LEU A 313 -6.44 -7.45 -17.53
CA LEU A 313 -7.13 -8.32 -18.49
C LEU A 313 -8.58 -8.57 -18.05
N GLU A 314 -8.81 -8.83 -16.77
CA GLU A 314 -10.15 -9.13 -16.25
C GLU A 314 -11.06 -7.89 -16.23
N HIS A 315 -10.53 -6.74 -15.81
CA HIS A 315 -11.36 -5.58 -15.46
C HIS A 315 -11.30 -4.42 -16.45
N VAL A 316 -10.23 -4.27 -17.24
CA VAL A 316 -10.02 -3.08 -18.08
C VAL A 316 -10.14 -3.41 -19.56
N ILE A 317 -9.49 -4.48 -20.02
CA ILE A 317 -9.53 -4.89 -21.43
C ILE A 317 -10.97 -5.03 -21.98
N PRO A 318 -11.93 -5.63 -21.26
CA PRO A 318 -13.30 -5.76 -21.78
C PRO A 318 -13.97 -4.41 -22.08
N ALA A 319 -13.61 -3.35 -21.34
CA ALA A 319 -14.20 -2.02 -21.49
C ALA A 319 -13.92 -1.38 -22.87
N PHE A 320 -12.79 -1.73 -23.50
CA PHE A 320 -12.45 -1.28 -24.86
C PHE A 320 -13.38 -1.86 -25.92
N TYR A 321 -13.94 -3.06 -25.69
CA TYR A 321 -14.69 -3.80 -26.70
C TYR A 321 -16.20 -3.84 -26.44
N ASN A 322 -16.65 -3.39 -25.26
CA ASN A 322 -18.05 -3.45 -24.86
C ASN A 322 -18.73 -2.07 -24.77
N ASN A 323 -18.13 -1.06 -25.41
CA ASN A 323 -18.55 0.35 -25.33
C ASN A 323 -18.51 0.90 -23.90
N ASP A 324 -17.50 0.50 -23.13
CA ASP A 324 -17.30 0.89 -21.72
C ASP A 324 -18.58 0.75 -20.88
N LYS A 325 -19.24 -0.40 -20.96
CA LYS A 325 -20.58 -0.63 -20.38
C LYS A 325 -20.69 -0.27 -18.89
N ASP A 326 -19.60 -0.44 -18.15
CA ASP A 326 -19.52 -0.20 -16.70
C ASP A 326 -18.90 1.18 -16.38
N GLY A 327 -18.60 2.00 -17.40
CA GLY A 327 -18.04 3.34 -17.29
C GLY A 327 -16.61 3.39 -16.73
N ILE A 328 -15.84 2.31 -16.84
CA ILE A 328 -14.48 2.19 -16.28
C ILE A 328 -13.52 3.15 -16.98
N LEU A 329 -13.51 3.15 -18.32
CA LEU A 329 -12.65 4.01 -19.12
C LEU A 329 -13.07 5.47 -18.97
N ALA A 330 -14.36 5.78 -19.05
CA ALA A 330 -14.90 7.12 -18.87
C ALA A 330 -14.54 7.72 -17.50
N ARG A 331 -14.55 6.91 -16.44
CA ARG A 331 -14.10 7.36 -15.10
C ARG A 331 -12.60 7.58 -15.02
N ALA A 332 -11.79 6.79 -15.72
CA ALA A 332 -10.33 6.87 -15.66
C ALA A 332 -9.73 7.94 -16.60
N LYS A 333 -10.48 8.39 -17.62
CA LYS A 333 -10.04 9.39 -18.60
C LYS A 333 -9.89 10.79 -17.97
N MET A 334 -8.64 11.18 -17.74
CA MET A 334 -8.26 12.46 -17.16
C MET A 334 -8.23 13.60 -18.16
N THR A 335 -7.73 13.35 -19.37
CA THR A 335 -7.56 14.36 -20.41
C THR A 335 -8.16 13.91 -21.74
N GLU A 336 -8.64 14.87 -22.52
CA GLU A 336 -9.19 14.67 -23.86
C GLU A 336 -9.15 16.01 -24.62
N ASN A 337 -8.83 15.99 -25.91
CA ASN A 337 -8.80 17.18 -26.78
C ASN A 337 -7.96 18.35 -26.19
N GLY A 338 -6.79 18.03 -25.63
CA GLY A 338 -5.87 19.01 -25.03
C GLY A 338 -6.39 19.67 -23.75
N ALA A 339 -7.45 19.14 -23.12
CA ALA A 339 -8.04 19.69 -21.91
C ALA A 339 -8.28 18.61 -20.84
N LEU A 340 -8.44 19.04 -19.58
CA LEU A 340 -8.93 18.18 -18.51
C LEU A 340 -10.39 17.82 -18.76
N THR A 341 -10.78 16.56 -18.53
CA THR A 341 -12.20 16.18 -18.60
C THR A 341 -12.96 16.75 -17.39
N LYS A 342 -14.30 16.81 -17.49
CA LYS A 342 -15.16 17.41 -16.46
C LYS A 342 -14.91 16.88 -15.04
N ARG A 343 -14.59 15.60 -14.89
CA ARG A 343 -14.32 14.98 -13.58
C ARG A 343 -13.03 15.51 -12.93
N TYR A 344 -12.07 15.95 -13.74
CA TYR A 344 -10.74 16.38 -13.32
C TYR A 344 -10.52 17.88 -13.43
N SER A 345 -11.57 18.67 -13.71
CA SER A 345 -11.48 20.13 -13.83
C SER A 345 -11.00 20.82 -12.54
N TYR A 346 -11.09 20.15 -11.39
CA TYR A 346 -10.53 20.64 -10.12
C TYR A 346 -8.99 20.73 -10.11
N LEU A 347 -8.31 20.12 -11.09
CA LEU A 347 -6.86 20.24 -11.31
C LEU A 347 -6.49 21.47 -12.15
N GLN A 348 -7.45 22.28 -12.60
CA GLN A 348 -7.15 23.43 -13.47
C GLN A 348 -6.26 24.46 -12.78
N ASP A 349 -6.58 24.86 -11.54
CA ASP A 349 -5.75 25.82 -10.80
C ASP A 349 -4.35 25.25 -10.51
N TYR A 350 -4.27 23.94 -10.25
CA TYR A 350 -3.01 23.21 -10.07
C TYR A 350 -2.11 23.34 -11.31
N ILE A 351 -2.62 23.06 -12.51
CA ILE A 351 -1.83 23.15 -13.75
C ILE A 351 -1.51 24.60 -14.13
N ASP A 352 -2.42 25.53 -13.86
CA ASP A 352 -2.23 26.97 -14.09
C ASP A 352 -1.24 27.61 -13.08
N GLY A 353 -0.91 26.91 -11.99
CA GLY A 353 -0.04 27.40 -10.93
C GLY A 353 -0.69 28.48 -10.05
N LYS A 354 -2.00 28.39 -9.84
CA LYS A 354 -2.82 29.37 -9.09
C LYS A 354 -3.20 28.92 -7.67
N GLU A 355 -2.69 27.78 -7.22
CA GLU A 355 -2.97 27.17 -5.91
C GLU A 355 -2.10 27.66 -4.76
#